data_AF-A0A6G2RRZ3-F1
#
_entry.id   AF-A0A6G2RRZ3-F1
#
_cell.length_a   1.000
_cell.length_b   1.000
_cell.length_c   1.000
_cell.angle_alpha   90.00
_cell.angle_beta   90.00
_cell.angle_gamma   90.00
#
_symmetry.space_group_name_H-M   'P 1'
#
loop_
_entity.id
_entity.type
_entity.pdbx_description
1 polymer ?
#
loop_
_entity_poly.entity_id
_entity_poly.type
_entity_poly.pdbx_seq_one_letter_code
_entity_poly.pdbx_strand_id
1 'polypeptide(L)'
;RAPQAPARTAAPAPTAPQERGPALNLRSPARMVERELLKLALQRPDLVAPTFDAYGADEFTAPPYAVVRQCIQEAGGVSAADADYTARVMDAAPDNTIRSLITELSVERLLTRREPDPAYAGEQLVRVRVAAVDARIASLEGAARRCEFQGDHEGAAAVHKEVWVLQQYGQSLRERGAAAL
;
A
#
# COMPACT_ATOMS: atom_id res chain seq x y z
N ARG A 1 -3.13 61.34 35.22
CA ARG A 1 -1.93 60.50 34.96
C ARG A 1 -2.15 59.17 35.66
N ALA A 2 -2.44 58.10 34.90
CA ALA A 2 -2.59 56.73 35.41
C ALA A 2 -1.24 56.16 35.90
N PRO A 3 -1.27 55.02 36.59
CA PRO A 3 -0.62 53.85 35.97
C PRO A 3 -1.48 52.58 35.99
N GLN A 4 -1.43 51.89 34.84
CA GLN A 4 -1.99 50.57 34.55
C GLN A 4 -1.19 49.48 35.28
N ALA A 5 -1.88 48.48 35.81
CA ALA A 5 -1.29 47.23 36.28
C ALA A 5 -1.06 46.28 35.08
N PRO A 6 0.02 45.46 35.07
CA PRO A 6 0.39 44.66 33.91
C PRO A 6 -0.50 43.43 33.74
N ALA A 7 -0.93 43.23 32.49
CA ALA A 7 -1.58 42.01 32.03
C ALA A 7 -0.63 40.82 32.17
N ARG A 8 -1.08 39.76 32.86
CA ARG A 8 -0.38 38.48 32.91
C ARG A 8 -0.52 37.79 31.56
N THR A 9 0.61 37.63 30.88
CA THR A 9 0.76 36.84 29.66
C THR A 9 0.32 35.40 29.93
N ALA A 10 -0.72 34.94 29.24
CA ALA A 10 -1.14 33.55 29.26
C ALA A 10 -0.07 32.69 28.55
N ALA A 11 0.51 31.74 29.27
CA ALA A 11 1.40 30.74 28.69
C ALA A 11 0.60 29.79 27.75
N PRO A 12 1.18 29.34 26.63
CA PRO A 12 0.52 28.38 25.75
C PRO A 12 0.38 27.02 26.45
N ALA A 13 -0.83 26.45 26.39
CA ALA A 13 -1.13 25.14 26.93
C ALA A 13 -0.32 24.04 26.19
N PRO A 14 0.10 22.97 26.88
CA PRO A 14 0.82 21.87 26.26
C PRO A 14 -0.08 21.12 25.27
N THR A 15 0.39 20.99 24.03
CA THR A 15 -0.23 20.19 22.97
C THR A 15 -0.40 18.75 23.45
N ALA A 16 -1.65 18.28 23.52
CA ALA A 16 -1.96 16.90 23.85
C ALA A 16 -1.29 15.95 22.84
N PRO A 17 -0.77 14.79 23.26
CA PRO A 17 -0.20 13.80 22.35
C PRO A 17 -1.25 13.40 21.31
N GLN A 18 -0.98 13.65 20.03
CA GLN A 18 -1.80 13.11 18.94
C GLN A 18 -1.80 11.59 19.08
N GLU A 19 -3.00 11.03 19.22
CA GLU A 19 -3.25 9.59 19.22
C GLU A 19 -2.76 9.04 17.88
N ARG A 20 -1.51 8.57 17.88
CA ARG A 20 -0.95 7.81 16.78
C ARG A 20 -1.84 6.58 16.65
N GLY A 21 -2.57 6.49 15.53
CA GLY A 21 -3.33 5.31 15.16
C GLY A 21 -2.49 4.03 15.32
N PRO A 22 -3.13 2.86 15.42
CA PRO A 22 -2.47 1.62 15.81
C PRO A 22 -1.16 1.45 15.05
N ALA A 23 -0.06 1.41 15.80
CA ALA A 23 1.28 1.38 15.23
C ALA A 23 1.33 0.25 14.19
N LEU A 24 1.57 0.61 12.93
CA LEU A 24 1.85 -0.35 11.89
C LEU A 24 2.95 -1.27 12.41
N ASN A 25 2.65 -2.55 12.65
CA ASN A 25 3.68 -3.49 13.02
C ASN A 25 4.53 -3.73 11.76
N LEU A 26 5.60 -2.92 11.63
CA LEU A 26 6.54 -2.89 10.50
C LEU A 26 7.42 -4.15 10.41
N ARG A 27 7.24 -5.14 11.30
CA ARG A 27 8.00 -6.40 11.28
C ARG A 27 7.49 -7.43 10.27
N SER A 28 6.34 -7.20 9.64
CA SER A 28 5.85 -8.09 8.58
C SER A 28 6.63 -7.84 7.28
N PRO A 29 7.29 -8.86 6.70
CA PRO A 29 7.98 -8.72 5.42
C PRO A 29 7.08 -8.20 4.30
N ALA A 30 5.81 -8.61 4.25
CA ALA A 30 4.84 -8.12 3.26
C ALA A 30 4.65 -6.61 3.35
N ARG A 31 4.48 -6.08 4.57
CA ARG A 31 4.31 -4.63 4.80
C ARG A 31 5.54 -3.82 4.45
N MET A 32 6.74 -4.39 4.59
CA MET A 32 7.96 -3.72 4.16
C MET A 32 8.01 -3.57 2.64
N VAL A 33 7.61 -4.61 1.90
CA VAL A 33 7.57 -4.57 0.43
C VAL A 33 6.46 -3.65 -0.07
N GLU A 34 5.25 -3.71 0.52
CA GLU A 34 4.16 -2.78 0.21
C GLU A 34 4.60 -1.33 0.38
N ARG A 35 5.27 -1.02 1.50
CA ARG A 35 5.82 0.30 1.76
C ARG A 35 6.83 0.70 0.68
N GLU A 36 7.76 -0.19 0.36
CA GLU A 36 8.78 0.06 -0.66
C GLU A 36 8.16 0.35 -2.03
N LEU A 37 7.14 -0.42 -2.41
CA LEU A 37 6.44 -0.22 -3.67
C LEU A 37 5.68 1.12 -3.70
N LEU A 38 5.04 1.52 -2.61
CA LEU A 38 4.39 2.84 -2.53
C LEU A 38 5.41 3.99 -2.61
N LYS A 39 6.59 3.84 -2.02
CA LYS A 39 7.67 4.83 -2.18
C LYS A 39 8.09 4.94 -3.64
N LEU A 40 8.27 3.80 -4.35
CA LEU A 40 8.54 3.80 -5.79
C LEU A 40 7.43 4.50 -6.57
N ALA A 41 6.16 4.19 -6.29
CA ALA A 41 5.02 4.81 -6.99
C ALA A 41 4.89 6.32 -6.79
N LEU A 42 5.37 6.84 -5.66
CA LEU A 42 5.33 8.28 -5.35
C LEU A 42 6.58 9.02 -5.85
N GLN A 43 7.76 8.39 -5.75
CA GLN A 43 9.04 9.03 -6.04
C GLN A 43 9.51 8.81 -7.48
N ARG A 44 9.22 7.63 -8.04
CA ARG A 44 9.68 7.14 -9.35
C ARG A 44 8.56 6.41 -10.10
N PRO A 45 7.43 7.09 -10.37
CA PRO A 45 6.28 6.48 -11.05
C PRO A 45 6.66 5.91 -12.43
N ASP A 46 7.67 6.49 -13.09
CA ASP A 46 8.26 6.02 -14.35
C ASP A 46 8.76 4.57 -14.30
N LEU A 47 9.25 4.10 -13.14
CA LEU A 47 9.83 2.77 -13.00
C LEU A 47 8.78 1.67 -12.74
N VAL A 48 7.57 2.06 -12.35
CA VAL A 48 6.50 1.12 -11.99
C VAL A 48 5.28 1.21 -12.91
N ALA A 49 5.21 2.24 -13.76
CA ALA A 49 4.19 2.36 -14.80
C ALA A 49 4.44 1.38 -15.96
N PRO A 50 3.38 0.84 -16.61
CA PRO A 50 1.97 0.93 -16.21
C PRO A 50 1.57 -0.12 -15.16
N THR A 51 2.47 -1.04 -14.82
CA THR A 51 2.16 -2.27 -14.09
C THR A 51 1.54 -2.01 -12.71
N PHE A 52 1.99 -0.98 -11.99
CA PHE A 52 1.41 -0.60 -10.69
C PHE A 52 -0.08 -0.22 -10.77
N ASP A 53 -0.54 0.37 -11.87
CA ASP A 53 -1.94 0.79 -12.00
C ASP A 53 -2.88 -0.42 -12.10
N ALA A 54 -2.37 -1.58 -12.53
CA ALA A 54 -3.10 -2.85 -12.52
C ALA A 54 -3.19 -3.51 -11.13
N TYR A 55 -2.61 -2.92 -10.08
CA TYR A 55 -2.73 -3.44 -8.72
C TYR A 55 -4.00 -2.90 -8.08
N GLY A 56 -4.79 -3.78 -7.48
CA GLY A 56 -5.94 -3.41 -6.66
C GLY A 56 -5.53 -2.89 -5.28
N ALA A 57 -6.41 -2.14 -4.61
CA ALA A 57 -6.20 -1.72 -3.22
C ALA A 57 -6.19 -2.92 -2.26
N ASP A 58 -6.89 -4.00 -2.61
CA ASP A 58 -6.95 -5.26 -1.88
C ASP A 58 -5.63 -6.06 -1.92
N GLU A 59 -4.69 -5.70 -2.80
CA GLU A 59 -3.34 -6.26 -2.81
C GLU A 59 -2.43 -5.67 -1.72
N PHE A 60 -2.83 -4.56 -1.10
CA PHE A 60 -2.11 -3.93 0.01
C PHE A 60 -2.75 -4.34 1.34
N THR A 61 -2.09 -5.24 2.06
CA THR A 61 -2.63 -5.87 3.26
C THR A 61 -2.65 -4.94 4.48
N ALA A 62 -1.85 -3.87 4.49
CA ALA A 62 -1.93 -2.83 5.51
C ALA A 62 -3.01 -1.79 5.14
N PRO A 63 -4.04 -1.59 5.98
CA PRO A 63 -5.14 -0.68 5.62
C PRO A 63 -4.71 0.74 5.21
N PRO A 64 -3.74 1.40 5.88
CA PRO A 64 -3.27 2.71 5.45
C PRO A 64 -2.60 2.70 4.06
N TYR A 65 -1.94 1.61 3.68
CA TYR A 65 -1.28 1.48 2.37
C TYR A 65 -2.29 1.25 1.25
N ALA A 66 -3.36 0.49 1.52
CA ALA A 66 -4.48 0.36 0.60
C ALA A 66 -5.12 1.73 0.30
N VAL A 67 -5.29 2.59 1.33
CA VAL A 67 -5.81 3.96 1.14
C VAL A 67 -4.84 4.81 0.32
N VAL A 68 -3.53 4.77 0.56
CA VAL A 68 -2.55 5.48 -0.27
C VAL A 68 -2.61 5.03 -1.73
N ARG A 69 -2.73 3.71 -1.98
CA ARG A 69 -2.95 3.19 -3.34
C ARG A 69 -4.24 3.73 -3.96
N GLN A 70 -5.32 3.89 -3.20
CA GLN A 70 -6.55 4.51 -3.71
C GLN A 70 -6.33 5.97 -4.10
N CYS A 71 -5.66 6.76 -3.25
CA CYS A 71 -5.30 8.14 -3.56
C CYS A 71 -4.46 8.26 -4.85
N ILE A 72 -3.52 7.34 -5.09
CA ILE A 72 -2.74 7.28 -6.33
C ILE A 72 -3.64 7.07 -7.55
N GLN A 73 -4.61 6.16 -7.46
CA GLN A 73 -5.55 5.91 -8.56
C GLN A 73 -6.48 7.09 -8.81
N GLU A 74 -6.99 7.73 -7.76
CA GLU A 74 -7.82 8.93 -7.87
C GLU A 74 -7.05 10.10 -8.49
N ALA A 75 -5.74 10.18 -8.28
CA ALA A 75 -4.85 11.13 -8.92
C ALA A 75 -4.53 10.82 -10.40
N GLY A 76 -5.06 9.72 -10.95
CA GLY A 76 -4.89 9.28 -12.33
C GLY A 76 -3.95 8.08 -12.52
N GLY A 77 -3.38 7.53 -11.43
CA GLY A 77 -2.41 6.45 -11.48
C GLY A 77 -0.99 6.91 -11.81
N VAL A 78 -0.03 6.00 -11.72
CA VAL A 78 1.39 6.28 -12.01
C VAL A 78 1.62 6.54 -13.49
N SER A 79 0.79 5.98 -14.37
CA SER A 79 0.90 6.20 -15.82
C SER A 79 0.55 7.63 -16.25
N ALA A 80 -0.22 8.35 -15.44
CA ALA A 80 -0.58 9.76 -15.65
C ALA A 80 0.33 10.72 -14.87
N ALA A 81 1.46 10.25 -14.33
CA ALA A 81 2.32 11.07 -13.51
C ALA A 81 2.99 12.18 -14.33
N ASP A 82 2.83 13.41 -13.84
CA ASP A 82 3.45 14.64 -14.34
C ASP A 82 4.02 15.44 -13.16
N ALA A 83 4.35 16.72 -13.36
CA ALA A 83 4.92 17.57 -12.32
C ALA A 83 3.97 17.81 -11.12
N ASP A 84 2.65 17.75 -11.33
CA ASP A 84 1.64 18.00 -10.29
C ASP A 84 1.11 16.69 -9.66
N TYR A 85 1.60 15.54 -10.11
CA TYR A 85 1.14 14.22 -9.67
C TYR A 85 1.10 14.07 -8.14
N THR A 86 2.20 14.35 -7.43
CA THR A 86 2.24 14.21 -5.97
C THR A 86 1.23 15.14 -5.29
N ALA A 87 1.00 16.34 -5.83
CA ALA A 87 -0.02 17.25 -5.31
C ALA A 87 -1.43 16.67 -5.49
N ARG A 88 -1.74 16.09 -6.67
CA ARG A 88 -3.01 15.38 -6.90
C ARG A 88 -3.21 14.21 -5.94
N VAL A 89 -2.16 13.43 -5.68
CA VAL A 89 -2.22 12.31 -4.71
C VAL A 89 -2.51 12.83 -3.29
N MET A 90 -1.90 13.95 -2.90
CA MET A 90 -2.15 14.59 -1.61
C MET A 90 -3.57 15.16 -1.47
N ASP A 91 -4.13 15.68 -2.56
CA ASP A 91 -5.50 16.21 -2.57
C ASP A 91 -6.56 15.11 -2.47
N ALA A 92 -6.28 13.92 -3.00
CA ALA A 92 -7.12 12.73 -2.86
C ALA A 92 -7.10 12.10 -1.45
N ALA A 93 -6.21 12.54 -0.56
CA ALA A 93 -6.10 11.98 0.78
C ALA A 93 -7.33 12.34 1.66
N PRO A 94 -8.01 11.35 2.27
CA PRO A 94 -9.27 11.56 2.99
C PRO A 94 -9.09 12.33 4.31
N ASP A 95 -7.90 12.28 4.90
CA ASP A 95 -7.59 12.93 6.17
C ASP A 95 -6.10 13.31 6.28
N ASN A 96 -5.76 14.03 7.36
CA ASN A 96 -4.40 14.47 7.62
C ASN A 96 -3.44 13.31 7.97
N THR A 97 -3.95 12.17 8.43
CA THR A 97 -3.13 11.00 8.74
C THR A 97 -2.59 10.39 7.45
N ILE A 98 -3.44 10.23 6.44
CA ILE A 98 -3.03 9.74 5.11
C ILE A 98 -2.12 10.77 4.40
N ARG A 99 -2.42 12.07 4.48
CA ARG A 99 -1.52 13.13 3.96
C ARG A 99 -0.12 13.05 4.57
N SER A 100 -0.03 12.86 5.88
CA SER A 100 1.26 12.69 6.57
C SER A 100 1.98 11.44 6.06
N LEU A 101 1.27 10.33 5.86
CA LEU A 101 1.86 9.09 5.36
C LEU A 101 2.36 9.23 3.92
N ILE A 102 1.58 9.86 3.03
CA ILE A 102 2.01 10.13 1.64
C ILE A 102 3.27 11.00 1.64
N THR A 103 3.31 12.04 2.48
CA THR A 103 4.48 12.91 2.63
C THR A 103 5.70 12.12 3.08
N GLU A 104 5.55 11.27 4.09
CA GLU A 104 6.62 10.41 4.61
C GLU A 104 7.13 9.46 3.51
N LEU A 105 6.24 8.77 2.80
CA LEU A 105 6.58 7.85 1.73
C LEU A 105 7.21 8.56 0.52
N SER A 106 6.87 9.83 0.27
CA SER A 106 7.42 10.60 -0.84
C SER A 106 8.88 11.03 -0.63
N VAL A 107 9.38 10.97 0.61
CA VAL A 107 10.75 11.40 0.93
C VAL A 107 11.59 10.32 1.63
N GLU A 108 10.96 9.28 2.15
CA GLU A 108 11.69 8.17 2.75
C GLU A 108 12.60 7.50 1.72
N ARG A 109 13.85 7.27 2.11
CA ARG A 109 14.82 6.61 1.25
C ARG A 109 14.35 5.21 0.86
N LEU A 110 14.53 4.85 -0.40
CA LEU A 110 14.38 3.49 -0.88
C LEU A 110 15.38 2.56 -0.17
N LEU A 111 15.03 1.27 -0.05
CA LEU A 111 15.87 0.26 0.60
C LEU A 111 17.15 -0.02 -0.19
N THR A 112 17.15 0.25 -1.50
CA THR A 112 18.36 0.18 -2.32
C THR A 112 19.34 1.30 -2.00
N ARG A 113 20.63 0.97 -1.96
CA ARG A 113 21.73 1.97 -1.82
C ARG A 113 22.17 2.57 -3.15
N ARG A 114 21.69 2.00 -4.26
CA ARG A 114 21.98 2.46 -5.63
C ARG A 114 20.78 3.25 -6.14
N GLU A 115 20.96 3.95 -7.26
CA GLU A 115 19.85 4.52 -8.00
C GLU A 115 18.84 3.40 -8.33
N PRO A 116 17.53 3.56 -8.01
CA PRO A 116 16.54 2.57 -8.37
C PRO A 116 16.45 2.43 -9.89
N ASP A 117 16.42 1.19 -10.36
CA ASP A 117 16.31 0.85 -11.77
C ASP A 117 15.04 0.03 -12.03
N PRO A 118 14.68 -0.22 -13.31
CA PRO A 118 13.50 -1.01 -13.64
C PRO A 118 13.53 -2.45 -13.09
N ALA A 119 14.72 -3.04 -12.91
CA ALA A 119 14.85 -4.38 -12.35
C ALA A 119 14.47 -4.41 -10.87
N TYR A 120 14.94 -3.43 -10.10
CA TYR A 120 14.59 -3.25 -8.70
C TYR A 120 13.09 -3.00 -8.51
N ALA A 121 12.52 -2.11 -9.32
CA ALA A 121 11.08 -1.81 -9.28
C ALA A 121 10.24 -3.05 -9.64
N GLY A 122 10.64 -3.79 -10.67
CA GLY A 122 10.04 -5.06 -11.04
C GLY A 122 10.06 -6.09 -9.91
N GLU A 123 11.15 -6.20 -9.15
CA GLU A 123 11.22 -7.08 -7.98
C GLU A 123 10.17 -6.70 -6.91
N GLN A 124 10.02 -5.41 -6.60
CA GLN A 124 9.05 -4.98 -5.59
C GLN A 124 7.61 -5.22 -6.04
N LEU A 125 7.30 -4.95 -7.31
CA LEU A 125 6.01 -5.26 -7.93
C LEU A 125 5.67 -6.75 -7.77
N VAL A 126 6.59 -7.63 -8.17
CA VAL A 126 6.39 -9.09 -8.07
C VAL A 126 6.17 -9.51 -6.62
N ARG A 127 6.97 -8.99 -5.68
CA ARG A 127 6.89 -9.38 -4.27
C ARG A 127 5.56 -8.98 -3.63
N VAL A 128 5.01 -7.80 -3.96
CA VAL A 128 3.66 -7.41 -3.51
C VAL A 128 2.61 -8.34 -4.14
N ARG A 129 2.69 -8.59 -5.46
CA ARG A 129 1.73 -9.46 -6.16
C ARG A 129 1.72 -10.88 -5.59
N VAL A 130 2.89 -11.45 -5.33
CA VAL A 130 3.01 -12.78 -4.71
C VAL A 130 2.37 -12.78 -3.31
N ALA A 131 2.64 -11.78 -2.49
CA ALA A 131 2.04 -11.68 -1.16
C ALA A 131 0.51 -11.57 -1.21
N ALA A 132 -0.03 -10.80 -2.15
CA ALA A 132 -1.47 -10.67 -2.38
C ALA A 132 -2.10 -11.99 -2.85
N VAL A 133 -1.46 -12.67 -3.81
CA VAL A 133 -1.89 -13.99 -4.29
C VAL A 133 -1.91 -15.02 -3.15
N ASP A 134 -0.85 -15.07 -2.34
CA ASP A 134 -0.77 -15.99 -1.20
C ASP A 134 -1.86 -15.70 -0.15
N ALA A 135 -2.14 -14.42 0.14
CA ALA A 135 -3.23 -14.01 1.02
C ALA A 135 -4.61 -14.40 0.46
N ARG A 136 -4.81 -14.23 -0.85
CA ARG A 136 -6.06 -14.60 -1.54
C ARG A 136 -6.29 -16.11 -1.51
N ILE A 137 -5.26 -16.91 -1.77
CA ILE A 137 -5.31 -18.38 -1.66
C ILE A 137 -5.75 -18.79 -0.26
N ALA A 138 -5.09 -18.26 0.78
CA ALA A 138 -5.44 -18.60 2.17
C ALA A 138 -6.90 -18.25 2.52
N SER A 139 -7.41 -17.12 2.00
CA SER A 139 -8.81 -16.71 2.17
C SER A 139 -9.78 -17.69 1.49
N LEU A 140 -9.48 -18.07 0.24
CA LEU A 140 -10.30 -18.99 -0.53
C LEU A 140 -10.30 -20.41 0.05
N GLU A 141 -9.17 -20.91 0.53
CA GLU A 141 -9.09 -22.18 1.26
C GLU A 141 -9.91 -22.14 2.57
N GLY A 142 -9.96 -21.00 3.25
CA GLY A 142 -10.86 -20.78 4.37
C GLY A 142 -12.33 -20.80 3.97
N ALA A 143 -12.68 -20.26 2.80
CA ALA A 143 -14.03 -20.27 2.25
C ALA A 143 -14.46 -21.69 1.83
N ALA A 144 -13.60 -22.43 1.12
CA ALA A 144 -13.86 -23.80 0.70
C ALA A 144 -14.17 -24.72 1.89
N ARG A 145 -13.35 -24.66 2.95
CA ARG A 145 -13.58 -25.42 4.19
C ARG A 145 -14.93 -25.10 4.84
N ARG A 146 -15.41 -23.85 4.74
CA ARG A 146 -16.75 -23.46 5.24
C ARG A 146 -17.88 -24.03 4.38
N CYS A 147 -17.73 -24.06 3.06
CA CYS A 147 -18.69 -24.69 2.15
C CYS A 147 -18.79 -26.19 2.42
N GLU A 148 -17.64 -26.87 2.55
CA GLU A 148 -17.57 -28.30 2.89
C GLU A 148 -18.28 -28.61 4.22
N PHE A 149 -18.03 -27.80 5.25
CA PHE A 149 -18.70 -27.95 6.53
C PHE A 149 -20.23 -27.77 6.45
N GLN A 150 -20.72 -26.96 5.50
CA GLN A 150 -22.14 -26.74 5.25
C GLN A 150 -22.77 -27.79 4.31
N GLY A 151 -21.97 -28.75 3.80
CA GLY A 151 -22.42 -29.75 2.83
C GLY A 151 -22.53 -29.23 1.39
N ASP A 152 -22.05 -28.02 1.11
CA ASP A 152 -22.01 -27.43 -0.23
C ASP A 152 -20.73 -27.87 -0.97
N HIS A 153 -20.76 -29.10 -1.49
CA HIS A 153 -19.62 -29.67 -2.21
C HIS A 153 -19.39 -29.04 -3.59
N GLU A 154 -20.44 -28.56 -4.25
CA GLU A 154 -20.32 -27.91 -5.57
C GLU A 154 -19.66 -26.53 -5.43
N GLY A 155 -20.08 -25.73 -4.44
CA GLY A 155 -19.44 -24.46 -4.11
C GLY A 155 -17.98 -24.63 -3.70
N ALA A 156 -17.67 -25.64 -2.88
CA ALA A 156 -16.28 -25.95 -2.51
C ALA A 156 -15.41 -26.31 -3.74
N ALA A 157 -15.94 -27.12 -4.66
CA ALA A 157 -15.23 -27.49 -5.89
C ALA A 157 -14.97 -26.29 -6.81
N ALA A 158 -15.88 -25.32 -6.89
CA ALA A 158 -15.67 -24.09 -7.63
C ALA A 158 -14.53 -23.24 -7.03
N VAL A 159 -14.52 -23.07 -5.70
CA VAL A 159 -13.48 -22.32 -4.99
C VAL A 159 -12.10 -22.99 -5.14
N HIS A 160 -12.02 -24.32 -5.07
CA HIS A 160 -10.75 -25.04 -5.28
C HIS A 160 -10.17 -24.84 -6.68
N LYS A 161 -11.01 -24.68 -7.72
CA LYS A 161 -10.53 -24.34 -9.06
C LYS A 161 -9.88 -22.95 -9.10
N GLU A 162 -10.48 -21.96 -8.44
CA GLU A 162 -9.90 -20.61 -8.31
C GLU A 162 -8.55 -20.64 -7.59
N VAL A 163 -8.47 -21.40 -6.49
CA VAL A 163 -7.21 -21.62 -5.76
C VAL A 163 -6.13 -22.21 -6.66
N TRP A 164 -6.46 -23.24 -7.44
CA TRP A 164 -5.50 -23.87 -8.36
C TRP A 164 -4.95 -22.88 -9.39
N VAL A 165 -5.83 -22.06 -9.99
CA VAL A 165 -5.42 -21.01 -10.95
C VAL A 165 -4.46 -20.02 -10.29
N LEU A 166 -4.78 -19.56 -9.08
CA LEU A 166 -3.93 -18.62 -8.34
C LEU A 166 -2.58 -19.24 -7.95
N GLN A 167 -2.54 -20.53 -7.61
CA GLN A 167 -1.29 -21.24 -7.34
C GLN A 167 -0.38 -21.28 -8.57
N GLN A 168 -0.95 -21.57 -9.76
CA GLN A 168 -0.18 -21.53 -11.02
C GLN A 168 0.35 -20.13 -11.32
N TYR A 169 -0.48 -19.10 -11.11
CA TYR A 169 -0.06 -17.71 -11.29
C TYR A 169 1.05 -17.32 -10.31
N GLY A 170 0.89 -17.64 -9.02
CA GLY A 170 1.91 -17.41 -8.00
C GLY A 170 3.23 -18.13 -8.30
N GLN A 171 3.18 -19.35 -8.82
CA GLN A 171 4.38 -20.07 -9.26
C GLN A 171 5.07 -19.37 -10.42
N SER A 172 4.30 -18.96 -11.44
CA SER A 172 4.82 -18.22 -12.59
C SER A 172 5.51 -16.92 -12.18
N LEU A 173 4.96 -16.18 -11.21
CA LEU A 173 5.60 -14.96 -10.68
C LEU A 173 6.95 -15.24 -10.03
N ARG A 174 7.07 -16.34 -9.28
CA ARG A 174 8.34 -16.72 -8.62
C ARG A 174 9.40 -17.18 -9.62
N GLU A 175 8.99 -17.84 -10.70
CA GLU A 175 9.90 -18.36 -11.72
C GLU A 175 10.35 -17.31 -12.72
N ARG A 176 9.43 -16.47 -13.19
CA ARG A 176 9.67 -15.52 -14.29
C ARG A 176 9.82 -14.08 -13.82
N GLY A 177 9.53 -13.79 -12.55
CA GLY A 177 9.64 -12.45 -11.98
C GLY A 177 8.74 -11.45 -12.72
N ALA A 178 9.30 -10.28 -13.02
CA ALA A 178 8.56 -9.18 -13.63
C ALA A 178 7.98 -9.52 -15.02
N ALA A 179 8.52 -10.52 -15.72
CA ALA A 179 8.00 -10.97 -17.01
C ALA A 179 6.68 -11.77 -16.90
N ALA A 180 6.22 -12.07 -15.68
CA ALA A 180 4.93 -12.71 -15.42
C ALA A 180 3.86 -11.76 -14.87
N LEU A 181 4.17 -10.47 -14.73
CA LEU A 181 3.20 -9.41 -14.45
C LEU A 181 2.46 -9.02 -15.72
#